data_AF-A0A3B4XVT3-F1
#
_entry.id   AF-A0A3B4XVT3-F1
#
_cell.length_a   1.000
_cell.length_b   1.000
_cell.length_c   1.000
_cell.angle_alpha   90.00
_cell.angle_beta   90.00
_cell.angle_gamma   90.00
#
_symmetry.space_group_name_H-M   'P 1'
#
loop_
_entity.id
_entity.type
_entity.pdbx_description
1 polymer ?
#
loop_
_entity_poly.entity_id
_entity_poly.type
_entity_poly.pdbx_seq_one_letter_code
_entity_poly.pdbx_strand_id
1 'polypeptide(L)'
;SGSCRQRPAKMDGLQIKQNGHTEVHRPVAGIFLENTKEKITIYQAMKKRMLKAGTALALLEAQAATGGIIDPKNNRVLPVADAVKEGVVGPEMKEKLLTAEKAISGYVDPYTKQTISVFQAMQKDLVPRDYGLRLLEAQIATQGLFDPTQKSNISIESAIQKGYYEKGLLNDQMSELKVFYHPISQENLSYQNLLEKCTVEPVTGLCLLPLNGKSGSLNFNFIDYQSKMALKNEKVKVTCGKYMGMTVSLWELLMSEYFDEQQSLTCFHITYRSST
;
A
#
# COMPACT_ATOMS: atom_id res chain seq x y z
N SER A 1 -36.77 14.83 -3.23
CA SER A 1 -35.42 14.83 -2.61
C SER A 1 -35.15 13.46 -2.03
N GLY A 2 -34.70 12.51 -2.87
CA GLY A 2 -34.48 11.12 -2.49
C GLY A 2 -33.08 10.90 -1.92
N SER A 3 -32.98 10.65 -0.63
CA SER A 3 -31.74 10.22 0.05
C SER A 3 -31.50 8.74 -0.23
N CYS A 4 -30.62 8.41 -1.18
CA CYS A 4 -30.14 7.05 -1.39
C CYS A 4 -29.15 6.68 -0.27
N ARG A 5 -29.63 5.99 0.77
CA ARG A 5 -28.78 5.36 1.80
C ARG A 5 -28.25 4.05 1.22
N GLN A 6 -27.01 4.03 0.74
CA GLN A 6 -26.29 2.77 0.51
C GLN A 6 -25.97 2.14 1.87
N ARG A 7 -26.44 0.91 2.08
CA ARG A 7 -26.12 0.12 3.29
C ARG A 7 -24.68 -0.39 3.16
N PRO A 8 -23.87 -0.37 4.24
CA PRO A 8 -22.56 -1.02 4.21
C PRO A 8 -22.76 -2.53 4.04
N ALA A 9 -22.06 -3.11 3.06
CA ALA A 9 -22.03 -4.56 2.88
C ALA A 9 -21.28 -5.20 4.05
N LYS A 10 -21.94 -6.10 4.78
CA LYS A 10 -21.26 -7.02 5.70
C LYS A 10 -20.43 -7.99 4.87
N MET A 11 -19.21 -8.28 5.32
CA MET A 11 -18.43 -9.40 4.78
C MET A 11 -19.10 -10.71 5.21
N ASP A 12 -20.07 -11.17 4.42
CA ASP A 12 -20.56 -12.54 4.54
C ASP A 12 -19.50 -13.48 3.97
N GLY A 13 -19.14 -14.50 4.75
CA GLY A 13 -18.07 -15.43 4.45
C GLY A 13 -18.26 -16.12 3.11
N LEU A 14 -17.41 -15.81 2.13
CA LEU A 14 -17.32 -16.59 0.91
C LEU A 14 -16.82 -18.00 1.26
N GLN A 15 -17.67 -18.99 0.99
CA GLN A 15 -17.34 -20.40 1.02
C GLN A 15 -16.22 -20.70 0.03
N ILE A 16 -15.16 -21.34 0.53
CA ILE A 16 -14.06 -21.87 -0.26
C ILE A 16 -14.61 -23.05 -1.07
N LYS A 17 -14.91 -22.83 -2.35
CA LYS A 17 -15.05 -23.92 -3.32
C LYS A 17 -13.69 -24.16 -3.95
N GLN A 18 -13.06 -25.26 -3.55
CA GLN A 18 -11.84 -25.76 -4.15
C GLN A 18 -12.12 -26.20 -5.59
N ASN A 19 -11.38 -25.64 -6.55
CA ASN A 19 -11.02 -26.27 -7.81
C ASN A 19 -9.84 -25.49 -8.44
N GLY A 20 -8.65 -26.12 -8.49
CA GLY A 20 -7.55 -25.80 -9.41
C GLY A 20 -6.79 -24.47 -9.22
N HIS A 21 -5.59 -24.54 -8.62
CA HIS A 21 -4.43 -23.63 -8.81
C HIS A 21 -4.64 -22.10 -8.73
N THR A 22 -4.92 -21.57 -7.54
CA THR A 22 -4.27 -20.38 -6.92
C THR A 22 -4.88 -20.21 -5.53
N GLU A 23 -4.09 -20.03 -4.47
CA GLU A 23 -4.66 -19.64 -3.18
C GLU A 23 -5.28 -18.25 -3.33
N VAL A 24 -6.60 -18.16 -3.16
CA VAL A 24 -7.34 -16.90 -3.27
C VAL A 24 -7.13 -16.15 -1.95
N HIS A 25 -6.28 -15.13 -1.97
CA HIS A 25 -5.97 -14.36 -0.77
C HIS A 25 -6.93 -13.18 -0.60
N ARG A 26 -7.10 -12.68 0.62
CA ARG A 26 -7.77 -11.39 0.82
C ARG A 26 -6.76 -10.25 0.60
N PRO A 27 -7.20 -9.09 0.07
CA PRO A 27 -6.32 -7.94 -0.05
C PRO A 27 -5.76 -7.55 1.32
N VAL A 28 -4.55 -6.98 1.33
CA VAL A 28 -3.92 -6.50 2.56
C VAL A 28 -4.78 -5.38 3.15
N ALA A 29 -5.49 -5.67 4.23
CA ALA A 29 -6.48 -4.79 4.86
C ALA A 29 -5.87 -3.69 5.72
N GLY A 30 -4.69 -3.94 6.25
CA GLY A 30 -4.08 -3.07 7.25
C GLY A 30 -2.75 -3.61 7.75
N ILE A 31 -2.26 -2.97 8.80
CA ILE A 31 -0.98 -3.29 9.42
C ILE A 31 -1.24 -3.85 10.81
N PHE A 32 -0.61 -4.98 11.12
CA PHE A 32 -0.63 -5.56 12.45
C PHE A 32 0.64 -5.19 13.22
N LEU A 33 0.48 -4.50 14.33
CA LEU A 33 1.58 -4.11 15.21
C LEU A 33 1.85 -5.23 16.22
N GLU A 34 2.94 -5.96 16.04
CA GLU A 34 3.20 -7.15 16.86
C GLU A 34 3.39 -6.83 18.36
N ASN A 35 3.88 -5.63 18.68
CA ASN A 35 4.16 -5.19 20.04
C ASN A 35 2.90 -4.86 20.83
N THR A 36 2.03 -4.05 20.22
CA THR A 36 0.80 -3.58 20.87
C THR A 36 -0.36 -4.53 20.62
N LYS A 37 -0.20 -5.51 19.72
CA LYS A 37 -1.25 -6.39 19.22
C LYS A 37 -2.43 -5.62 18.62
N GLU A 38 -2.16 -4.42 18.10
CA GLU A 38 -3.17 -3.56 17.48
C GLU A 38 -3.11 -3.64 15.96
N LYS A 39 -4.28 -3.51 15.33
CA LYS A 39 -4.39 -3.28 13.88
C LYS A 39 -4.65 -1.81 13.58
N ILE A 40 -3.92 -1.27 12.62
CA ILE A 40 -4.04 0.11 12.14
C ILE A 40 -4.24 0.14 10.63
N THR A 41 -4.78 1.24 10.10
CA THR A 41 -4.91 1.42 8.65
C THR A 41 -3.52 1.60 8.02
N ILE A 42 -3.39 1.27 6.73
CA ILE A 42 -2.16 1.53 5.95
C ILE A 42 -1.82 3.03 5.98
N TYR A 43 -2.84 3.90 5.90
CA TYR A 43 -2.67 5.34 5.99
C TYR A 43 -2.11 5.79 7.35
N GLN A 44 -2.62 5.24 8.46
CA GLN A 44 -2.08 5.51 9.80
C GLN A 44 -0.63 5.04 9.92
N ALA A 45 -0.30 3.87 9.38
CA ALA A 45 1.07 3.36 9.36
C ALA A 45 2.00 4.29 8.56
N MET A 46 1.54 4.82 7.43
CA MET A 46 2.29 5.82 6.66
C MET A 46 2.50 7.11 7.47
N LYS A 47 1.46 7.65 8.11
CA LYS A 47 1.56 8.88 8.93
C LYS A 47 2.49 8.72 10.13
N LYS A 48 2.49 7.53 10.75
CA LYS A 48 3.42 7.14 11.80
C LYS A 48 4.83 6.82 11.27
N ARG A 49 5.09 7.00 9.97
CA ARG A 49 6.34 6.65 9.30
C ARG A 49 6.76 5.22 9.61
N MET A 50 5.83 4.27 9.59
CA MET A 50 6.11 2.84 9.70
C MET A 50 6.20 2.19 8.32
N LEU A 51 5.62 2.85 7.31
CA LEU A 51 5.70 2.50 5.91
C LEU A 51 6.15 3.70 5.10
N LYS A 52 6.93 3.44 4.04
CA LYS A 52 7.24 4.45 3.03
C LYS A 52 5.95 4.88 2.32
N ALA A 53 5.85 6.16 1.97
CA ALA A 53 4.67 6.69 1.29
C ALA A 53 4.35 5.97 -0.02
N GLY A 54 5.38 5.60 -0.80
CA GLY A 54 5.21 4.82 -2.04
C GLY A 54 4.60 3.44 -1.79
N THR A 55 5.07 2.71 -0.77
CA THR A 55 4.53 1.40 -0.40
C THR A 55 3.10 1.50 0.10
N ALA A 56 2.84 2.48 0.98
CA ALA A 56 1.50 2.71 1.51
C ALA A 56 0.50 3.04 0.38
N LEU A 57 0.92 3.88 -0.57
CA LEU A 57 0.13 4.20 -1.75
C LEU A 57 -0.14 2.94 -2.59
N ALA A 58 0.89 2.15 -2.91
CA ALA A 58 0.71 0.94 -3.70
C ALA A 58 -0.26 -0.07 -3.05
N LEU A 59 -0.22 -0.22 -1.72
CA LEU A 59 -1.17 -1.08 -0.99
C LEU A 59 -2.59 -0.52 -1.01
N LEU A 60 -2.75 0.80 -0.87
CA LEU A 60 -4.07 1.43 -0.95
C LEU A 60 -4.63 1.42 -2.38
N GLU A 61 -3.78 1.56 -3.40
CA GLU A 61 -4.15 1.36 -4.81
C GLU A 61 -4.64 -0.07 -5.04
N ALA A 62 -3.93 -1.08 -4.49
CA ALA A 62 -4.36 -2.47 -4.56
C ALA A 62 -5.73 -2.70 -3.89
N GLN A 63 -5.99 -2.09 -2.72
CA GLN A 63 -7.31 -2.13 -2.07
C GLN A 63 -8.39 -1.51 -2.96
N ALA A 64 -8.16 -0.29 -3.46
CA ALA A 64 -9.09 0.40 -4.35
C ALA A 64 -9.39 -0.39 -5.62
N ALA A 65 -8.39 -1.11 -6.16
CA ALA A 65 -8.52 -1.92 -7.37
C ALA A 65 -9.12 -3.32 -7.16
N THR A 66 -9.40 -3.72 -5.91
CA THR A 66 -9.92 -5.06 -5.57
C THR A 66 -11.24 -5.03 -4.81
N GLY A 67 -11.78 -3.84 -4.50
CA GLY A 67 -13.12 -3.70 -3.92
C GLY A 67 -13.37 -2.37 -3.19
N GLY A 68 -12.31 -1.64 -2.82
CA GLY A 68 -12.41 -0.38 -2.11
C GLY A 68 -11.45 -0.31 -0.92
N ILE A 69 -11.41 0.84 -0.25
CA ILE A 69 -10.51 1.08 0.88
C ILE A 69 -11.03 0.35 2.12
N ILE A 70 -10.14 -0.38 2.78
CA ILE A 70 -10.51 -1.21 3.93
C ILE A 70 -10.24 -0.45 5.21
N ASP A 71 -11.25 -0.38 6.07
CA ASP A 71 -11.13 0.04 7.46
C ASP A 71 -11.02 -1.20 8.36
N PRO A 72 -9.81 -1.59 8.78
CA PRO A 72 -9.60 -2.80 9.56
C PRO A 72 -10.15 -2.68 11.00
N LYS A 73 -10.36 -1.46 11.51
CA LYS A 73 -10.89 -1.25 12.88
C LYS A 73 -12.38 -1.53 12.93
N ASN A 74 -13.13 -1.00 11.96
CA ASN A 74 -14.57 -1.21 11.88
C ASN A 74 -14.98 -2.40 10.99
N ASN A 75 -14.00 -3.07 10.37
CA ASN A 75 -14.21 -4.22 9.48
C ASN A 75 -15.18 -3.90 8.31
N ARG A 76 -14.95 -2.76 7.64
CA ARG A 76 -15.76 -2.28 6.52
C ARG A 76 -14.89 -1.99 5.31
N VAL A 77 -15.49 -2.11 4.12
CA VAL A 77 -14.90 -1.66 2.86
C VAL A 77 -15.68 -0.43 2.40
N LEU A 78 -14.98 0.64 2.05
CA LEU A 78 -15.54 1.93 1.68
C LEU A 78 -15.08 2.32 0.27
N PRO A 79 -15.95 2.94 -0.54
CA PRO A 79 -15.52 3.67 -1.72
C PRO A 79 -14.47 4.72 -1.37
N VAL A 80 -13.58 5.05 -2.29
CA VAL A 80 -12.47 5.99 -2.04
C VAL A 80 -12.99 7.34 -1.53
N ALA A 81 -14.08 7.85 -2.11
CA ALA A 81 -14.67 9.13 -1.70
C ALA A 81 -15.14 9.12 -0.23
N ASP A 82 -15.77 8.03 0.22
CA ASP A 82 -16.26 7.88 1.58
C ASP A 82 -15.11 7.64 2.56
N ALA A 83 -14.11 6.86 2.16
CA ALA A 83 -12.92 6.62 2.97
C ALA A 83 -12.13 7.92 3.26
N VAL A 84 -12.09 8.86 2.31
CA VAL A 84 -11.52 10.20 2.52
C VAL A 84 -12.40 11.03 3.46
N LYS A 85 -13.72 11.00 3.27
CA LYS A 85 -14.67 11.74 4.10
C LYS A 85 -14.68 11.28 5.56
N GLU A 86 -14.56 9.98 5.79
CA GLU A 86 -14.49 9.37 7.12
C GLU A 86 -13.07 9.38 7.72
N GLY A 87 -12.06 9.87 6.99
CA GLY A 87 -10.68 9.99 7.47
C GLY A 87 -9.91 8.68 7.59
N VAL A 88 -10.37 7.62 6.92
CA VAL A 88 -9.65 6.33 6.81
C VAL A 88 -8.39 6.51 5.97
N VAL A 89 -8.48 7.34 4.93
CA VAL A 89 -7.36 7.81 4.09
C VAL A 89 -7.37 9.34 3.98
N GLY A 90 -6.20 9.91 3.69
CA GLY A 90 -6.06 11.36 3.56
C GLY A 90 -6.52 11.92 2.22
N PRO A 91 -6.94 13.20 2.19
CA PRO A 91 -7.33 13.87 0.95
C PRO A 91 -6.19 13.94 -0.07
N GLU A 92 -4.92 13.93 0.37
CA GLU A 92 -3.74 13.93 -0.49
C GLU A 92 -3.61 12.67 -1.36
N MET A 93 -4.30 11.58 -1.00
CA MET A 93 -4.30 10.32 -1.76
C MET A 93 -5.48 10.19 -2.71
N LYS A 94 -6.50 11.05 -2.57
CA LYS A 94 -7.82 10.88 -3.21
C LYS A 94 -7.72 10.65 -4.71
N GLU A 95 -7.06 11.53 -5.45
CA GLU A 95 -7.00 11.46 -6.92
C GLU A 95 -6.30 10.19 -7.43
N LYS A 96 -5.23 9.76 -6.74
CA LYS A 96 -4.50 8.54 -7.09
C LYS A 96 -5.36 7.30 -6.83
N LEU A 97 -6.05 7.28 -5.69
CA LEU A 97 -6.92 6.17 -5.32
C LEU A 97 -8.18 6.09 -6.19
N LEU A 98 -8.76 7.22 -6.59
CA LEU A 98 -9.86 7.24 -7.57
C LEU A 98 -9.41 6.72 -8.93
N THR A 99 -8.15 6.97 -9.30
CA THR A 99 -7.57 6.39 -10.53
C THR A 99 -7.44 4.87 -10.41
N ALA A 100 -7.04 4.35 -9.25
CA ALA A 100 -7.00 2.91 -8.99
C ALA A 100 -8.40 2.27 -8.92
N GLU A 101 -9.39 2.95 -8.33
CA GLU A 101 -10.79 2.49 -8.22
C GLU A 101 -11.44 2.27 -9.60
N LYS A 102 -10.94 2.95 -10.64
CA LYS A 102 -11.35 2.68 -12.03
C LYS A 102 -11.07 1.24 -12.49
N ALA A 103 -10.19 0.52 -11.82
CA ALA A 103 -9.99 -0.90 -12.07
C ALA A 103 -11.23 -1.76 -11.77
N ILE A 104 -12.13 -1.29 -10.90
CA ILE A 104 -13.39 -1.95 -10.52
C ILE A 104 -14.65 -1.14 -10.88
N SER A 105 -14.52 0.11 -11.32
CA SER A 105 -15.64 0.82 -11.96
C SER A 105 -15.59 0.73 -13.49
N GLY A 106 -14.43 0.36 -14.02
CA GLY A 106 -14.09 0.35 -15.44
C GLY A 106 -13.59 1.71 -15.96
N TYR A 107 -12.86 1.67 -17.08
CA TYR A 107 -12.31 2.84 -17.76
C TYR A 107 -13.21 3.23 -18.93
N VAL A 108 -13.43 4.51 -19.18
CA VAL A 108 -14.22 4.97 -20.32
C VAL A 108 -13.30 5.17 -21.52
N ASP A 109 -13.55 4.44 -22.59
CA ASP A 109 -12.87 4.64 -23.87
C ASP A 109 -13.32 5.99 -24.48
N PRO A 110 -12.39 6.94 -24.74
CA PRO A 110 -12.76 8.25 -25.26
C PRO A 110 -13.40 8.20 -26.65
N TYR A 111 -13.09 7.18 -27.46
CA TYR A 111 -13.57 7.04 -28.83
C TYR A 111 -14.92 6.33 -28.90
N THR A 112 -15.07 5.20 -28.19
CA THR A 112 -16.29 4.39 -28.25
C THR A 112 -17.31 4.72 -27.16
N LYS A 113 -16.90 5.47 -26.13
CA LYS A 113 -17.66 5.72 -24.88
C LYS A 113 -18.05 4.46 -24.11
N GLN A 114 -17.47 3.31 -24.47
CA GLN A 114 -17.69 2.05 -23.78
C GLN A 114 -16.81 1.95 -22.53
N THR A 115 -17.32 1.26 -21.53
CA THR A 115 -16.54 0.90 -20.35
C THR A 115 -15.70 -0.33 -20.65
N ILE A 116 -14.38 -0.20 -20.49
CA ILE A 116 -13.38 -1.23 -20.79
C ILE A 116 -12.60 -1.63 -19.52
N SER A 117 -12.00 -2.83 -19.56
CA SER A 117 -11.24 -3.37 -18.44
C SER A 117 -9.87 -2.70 -18.30
N VAL A 118 -9.18 -2.94 -17.18
CA VAL A 118 -7.81 -2.45 -16.96
C VAL A 118 -6.88 -2.87 -18.10
N PHE A 119 -6.94 -4.14 -18.50
CA PHE A 119 -6.10 -4.69 -19.56
C PHE A 119 -6.36 -4.05 -20.92
N GLN A 120 -7.63 -3.80 -21.26
CA GLN A 120 -7.99 -3.11 -22.49
C GLN A 120 -7.59 -1.63 -22.46
N ALA A 121 -7.71 -0.97 -21.31
CA ALA A 121 -7.26 0.40 -21.13
C ALA A 121 -5.73 0.51 -21.29
N MET A 122 -5.00 -0.49 -20.82
CA MET A 122 -3.55 -0.62 -21.00
C MET A 122 -3.17 -0.81 -22.47
N GLN A 123 -3.86 -1.70 -23.21
CA GLN A 123 -3.62 -1.89 -24.65
C GLN A 123 -3.91 -0.64 -25.49
N LYS A 124 -4.72 0.29 -24.98
CA LYS A 124 -5.09 1.55 -25.62
C LYS A 124 -4.33 2.76 -25.06
N ASP A 125 -3.27 2.53 -24.28
CA ASP A 125 -2.44 3.56 -23.65
C ASP A 125 -3.21 4.57 -22.77
N LEU A 126 -4.41 4.20 -22.29
CA LEU A 126 -5.18 5.02 -21.34
C LEU A 126 -4.66 4.86 -19.90
N VAL A 127 -3.95 3.76 -19.64
CA VAL A 127 -3.31 3.43 -18.36
C VAL A 127 -1.87 3.00 -18.67
N PRO A 128 -0.86 3.57 -17.99
CA PRO A 128 0.53 3.13 -18.15
C PRO A 128 0.68 1.63 -17.89
N ARG A 129 1.45 0.94 -18.74
CA ARG A 129 1.59 -0.52 -18.71
C ARG A 129 1.96 -1.06 -17.32
N ASP A 130 3.05 -0.58 -16.75
CA ASP A 130 3.54 -1.03 -15.44
C ASP A 130 2.48 -0.83 -14.35
N TYR A 131 1.71 0.26 -14.43
CA TYR A 131 0.64 0.51 -13.48
C TYR A 131 -0.53 -0.46 -13.67
N GLY A 132 -0.96 -0.68 -14.92
CA GLY A 132 -2.02 -1.64 -15.24
C GLY A 132 -1.69 -3.06 -14.80
N LEU A 133 -0.44 -3.50 -15.02
CA LEU A 133 0.04 -4.82 -14.58
C LEU A 133 -0.07 -5.00 -13.06
N ARG A 134 0.29 -3.98 -12.27
CA ARG A 134 0.14 -4.03 -10.81
C ARG A 134 -1.31 -4.21 -10.35
N LEU A 135 -2.25 -3.52 -10.99
CA LEU A 135 -3.67 -3.62 -10.64
C LEU A 135 -4.22 -5.00 -11.04
N LEU A 136 -3.81 -5.53 -12.20
CA LEU A 136 -4.17 -6.88 -12.63
C LEU A 136 -3.60 -7.95 -11.68
N GLU A 137 -2.36 -7.81 -11.25
CA GLU A 137 -1.74 -8.71 -10.25
C GLU A 137 -2.56 -8.71 -8.95
N ALA A 138 -2.91 -7.54 -8.44
CA ALA A 138 -3.71 -7.43 -7.22
C ALA A 138 -5.09 -8.09 -7.36
N GLN A 139 -5.76 -7.91 -8.51
CA GLN A 139 -7.04 -8.56 -8.80
C GLN A 139 -6.91 -10.08 -8.87
N ILE A 140 -5.93 -10.59 -9.62
CA ILE A 140 -5.69 -12.03 -9.77
C ILE A 140 -5.37 -12.70 -8.44
N ALA A 141 -4.51 -12.08 -7.63
CA ALA A 141 -4.12 -12.63 -6.33
C ALA A 141 -5.26 -12.65 -5.30
N THR A 142 -6.37 -11.93 -5.54
CA THR A 142 -7.42 -11.74 -4.53
C THR A 142 -8.81 -12.24 -4.89
N GLN A 143 -9.38 -11.82 -6.01
CA GLN A 143 -10.79 -12.10 -6.34
C GLN A 143 -11.01 -12.48 -7.80
N GLY A 144 -9.94 -12.54 -8.61
CA GLY A 144 -10.02 -12.65 -10.06
C GLY A 144 -10.20 -11.28 -10.72
N LEU A 145 -10.24 -11.28 -12.04
CA LEU A 145 -10.21 -10.06 -12.85
C LEU A 145 -11.58 -9.41 -12.92
N PHE A 146 -11.63 -8.08 -12.88
CA PHE A 146 -12.90 -7.36 -12.91
C PHE A 146 -13.48 -7.26 -14.33
N ASP A 147 -14.74 -7.66 -14.48
CA ASP A 147 -15.51 -7.48 -15.71
C ASP A 147 -16.31 -6.17 -15.63
N PRO A 148 -15.99 -5.15 -16.46
CA PRO A 148 -16.70 -3.87 -16.46
C PRO A 148 -18.14 -3.96 -16.96
N THR A 149 -18.48 -4.99 -17.75
CA THR A 149 -19.82 -5.19 -18.31
C THR A 149 -20.75 -5.86 -17.30
N GLN A 150 -20.25 -6.90 -16.62
CA GLN A 150 -21.01 -7.63 -15.60
C GLN A 150 -20.94 -6.96 -14.22
N LYS A 151 -19.98 -6.05 -14.03
CA LYS A 151 -19.67 -5.38 -12.76
C LYS A 151 -19.35 -6.37 -11.64
N SER A 152 -18.65 -7.43 -11.99
CA SER A 152 -18.27 -8.52 -11.09
C SER A 152 -16.92 -9.10 -11.47
N ASN A 153 -16.24 -9.74 -10.52
CA ASN A 153 -15.00 -10.46 -10.81
C ASN A 153 -15.29 -11.78 -11.54
N ILE A 154 -14.41 -12.12 -12.48
CA ILE A 154 -14.49 -13.33 -13.30
C ILE A 154 -13.16 -14.12 -13.20
N SER A 155 -13.22 -15.41 -13.52
CA SER A 155 -12.03 -16.26 -13.57
C SER A 155 -11.05 -15.79 -14.65
N ILE A 156 -9.76 -16.15 -14.48
CA ILE A 156 -8.71 -15.85 -15.46
C ILE A 156 -9.08 -16.44 -16.83
N GLU A 157 -9.62 -17.66 -16.87
CA GLU A 157 -10.05 -18.32 -18.12
C GLU A 157 -11.13 -17.52 -18.84
N SER A 158 -12.15 -17.05 -18.09
CA SER A 158 -13.22 -16.21 -18.65
C SER A 158 -12.67 -14.87 -19.13
N ALA A 159 -11.72 -14.28 -18.40
CA ALA A 159 -11.09 -13.03 -18.78
C ALA A 159 -10.28 -13.16 -20.08
N ILE A 160 -9.58 -14.29 -20.28
CA ILE A 160 -8.86 -14.57 -21.53
C ILE A 160 -9.86 -14.67 -22.70
N GLN A 161 -10.96 -15.41 -22.54
CA GLN A 161 -11.99 -15.55 -23.58
C GLN A 161 -12.63 -14.20 -23.96
N LYS A 162 -12.77 -13.29 -23.00
CA LYS A 162 -13.32 -11.94 -23.21
C LYS A 162 -12.29 -10.90 -23.65
N GLY A 163 -11.01 -11.27 -23.77
CA GLY A 163 -9.93 -10.33 -24.10
C GLY A 163 -9.64 -9.31 -23.00
N TYR A 164 -9.91 -9.65 -21.74
CA TYR A 164 -9.57 -8.84 -20.55
C TYR A 164 -8.25 -9.25 -19.91
N TYR A 165 -7.58 -10.26 -20.44
CA TYR A 165 -6.26 -10.69 -20.00
C TYR A 165 -5.60 -11.56 -21.07
N GLU A 166 -4.27 -11.58 -21.08
CA GLU A 166 -3.48 -12.45 -21.95
C GLU A 166 -2.75 -13.50 -21.10
N LYS A 167 -2.80 -14.76 -21.56
CA LYS A 167 -2.18 -15.87 -20.85
C LYS A 167 -0.67 -15.65 -20.74
N GLY A 168 -0.12 -15.76 -19.54
CA GLY A 168 1.32 -15.60 -19.28
C GLY A 168 1.78 -14.16 -19.07
N LEU A 169 0.90 -13.15 -19.24
CA LEU A 169 1.25 -11.74 -19.14
C LEU A 169 2.05 -11.38 -17.87
N LEU A 170 1.66 -11.87 -16.70
CA LEU A 170 2.37 -11.58 -15.45
C LEU A 170 3.68 -12.37 -15.29
N ASN A 171 3.77 -13.58 -15.85
CA ASN A 171 4.98 -14.41 -15.76
C ASN A 171 6.15 -13.77 -16.51
N ASP A 172 5.86 -13.12 -17.62
CA ASP A 172 6.87 -12.46 -18.46
C ASP A 172 7.34 -11.11 -17.87
N GLN A 173 6.63 -10.58 -16.86
CA GLN A 173 6.81 -9.24 -16.31
C GLN A 173 7.13 -9.23 -14.81
N MET A 174 7.62 -10.37 -14.29
CA MET A 174 7.87 -10.58 -12.84
C MET A 174 8.79 -9.54 -12.20
N SER A 175 9.69 -8.91 -12.95
CA SER A 175 10.55 -7.82 -12.44
C SER A 175 9.79 -6.50 -12.25
N GLU A 176 8.83 -6.19 -13.12
CA GLU A 176 8.04 -4.95 -13.10
C GLU A 176 7.01 -4.94 -11.94
N LEU A 177 6.65 -6.13 -11.45
CA LEU A 177 5.68 -6.32 -10.36
C LEU A 177 6.29 -6.12 -8.96
N LYS A 178 7.63 -6.11 -8.83
CA LYS A 178 8.33 -5.95 -7.55
C LYS A 178 8.33 -4.50 -7.07
N VAL A 179 7.17 -4.00 -6.66
CA VAL A 179 7.00 -2.62 -6.16
C VAL A 179 6.63 -2.54 -4.68
N PHE A 180 6.23 -3.66 -4.08
CA PHE A 180 5.81 -3.70 -2.69
C PHE A 180 7.02 -3.91 -1.80
N TYR A 181 7.54 -2.83 -1.25
CA TYR A 181 8.66 -2.89 -0.31
C TYR A 181 8.22 -3.53 1.01
N HIS A 182 8.81 -4.67 1.36
CA HIS A 182 8.58 -5.33 2.64
C HIS A 182 9.57 -4.76 3.68
N PRO A 183 9.09 -4.06 4.72
CA PRO A 183 9.95 -3.28 5.61
C PRO A 183 10.80 -4.14 6.56
N ILE A 184 10.44 -5.41 6.79
CA ILE A 184 11.21 -6.32 7.65
C ILE A 184 12.35 -6.97 6.85
N SER A 185 12.06 -7.54 5.69
CA SER A 185 13.08 -8.20 4.84
C SER A 185 13.88 -7.21 3.98
N GLN A 186 13.42 -5.95 3.87
CA GLN A 186 14.01 -4.89 3.07
C GLN A 186 14.06 -5.18 1.55
N GLU A 187 13.14 -6.00 1.06
CA GLU A 187 13.07 -6.42 -0.33
C GLU A 187 11.86 -5.83 -1.04
N ASN A 188 11.99 -5.60 -2.33
CA ASN A 188 10.85 -5.29 -3.19
C ASN A 188 10.21 -6.61 -3.65
N LEU A 189 8.96 -6.80 -3.28
CA LEU A 189 8.18 -8.00 -3.55
C LEU A 189 7.07 -7.69 -4.56
N SER A 190 6.66 -8.74 -5.27
CA SER A 190 5.39 -8.75 -5.99
C SER A 190 4.23 -8.77 -4.98
N TYR A 191 3.02 -8.41 -5.42
CA TYR A 191 1.88 -8.41 -4.50
C TYR A 191 1.58 -9.82 -3.97
N GLN A 192 1.70 -10.83 -4.82
CA GLN A 192 1.52 -12.23 -4.42
C GLN A 192 2.51 -12.64 -3.31
N ASN A 193 3.80 -12.34 -3.49
CA ASN A 193 4.82 -12.67 -2.50
C ASN A 193 4.64 -11.87 -1.20
N LEU A 194 4.06 -10.67 -1.26
CA LEU A 194 3.72 -9.89 -0.07
C LEU A 194 2.58 -10.55 0.73
N LEU A 195 1.57 -11.09 0.06
CA LEU A 195 0.44 -11.76 0.70
C LEU A 195 0.89 -12.98 1.52
N GLU A 196 1.89 -13.73 1.03
CA GLU A 196 2.51 -14.84 1.77
C GLU A 196 3.21 -14.40 3.07
N LYS A 197 3.57 -13.12 3.21
CA LYS A 197 4.14 -12.54 4.42
C LYS A 197 3.10 -11.97 5.38
N CYS A 198 1.83 -11.92 4.97
CA CYS A 198 0.76 -11.38 5.78
C CYS A 198 0.18 -12.43 6.74
N THR A 199 -0.42 -11.97 7.82
CA THR A 199 -1.14 -12.81 8.79
C THR A 199 -2.64 -12.60 8.65
N VAL A 200 -3.43 -13.64 8.85
CA VAL A 200 -4.89 -13.54 8.82
C VAL A 200 -5.40 -13.43 10.25
N GLU A 201 -6.12 -12.34 10.56
CA GLU A 201 -6.74 -12.16 11.87
C GLU A 201 -7.90 -13.16 12.03
N PRO A 202 -7.89 -14.07 13.03
CA PRO A 202 -8.88 -15.14 13.13
C PRO A 202 -10.32 -14.67 13.28
N VAL A 203 -10.53 -13.51 13.93
CA VAL A 203 -11.87 -13.01 14.26
C VAL A 203 -12.58 -12.40 13.05
N THR A 204 -11.87 -11.61 12.26
CA THR A 204 -12.45 -10.89 11.10
C THR A 204 -12.10 -11.55 9.76
N GLY A 205 -11.08 -12.41 9.77
CA GLY A 205 -10.42 -12.94 8.58
C GLY A 205 -9.67 -11.87 7.77
N LEU A 206 -9.35 -10.71 8.35
CA LEU A 206 -8.60 -9.68 7.62
C LEU A 206 -7.14 -10.11 7.43
N CYS A 207 -6.62 -9.91 6.22
CA CYS A 207 -5.21 -10.09 5.89
C CYS A 207 -4.43 -8.84 6.33
N LEU A 208 -3.48 -8.98 7.25
CA LEU A 208 -2.73 -7.88 7.84
C LEU A 208 -1.24 -8.09 7.63
N LEU A 209 -0.52 -7.03 7.22
CA LEU A 209 0.93 -7.08 7.11
C LEU A 209 1.55 -6.88 8.50
N PRO A 210 2.27 -7.86 9.06
CA PRO A 210 2.92 -7.72 10.36
C PRO A 210 4.07 -6.71 10.29
N LEU A 211 4.11 -5.79 11.25
CA LEU A 211 5.25 -4.92 11.49
C LEU A 211 5.71 -5.03 12.93
N ASN A 212 6.98 -5.36 13.10
CA ASN A 212 7.65 -5.30 14.38
C ASN A 212 7.91 -3.82 14.65
N GLY A 213 7.06 -3.21 15.48
CA GLY A 213 7.47 -1.98 16.14
C GLY A 213 8.75 -2.32 16.91
N LYS A 214 9.85 -1.60 16.75
CA LYS A 214 10.79 -1.55 17.88
C LYS A 214 10.26 -0.43 18.75
N SER A 215 9.78 -0.78 19.95
CA SER A 215 9.46 0.21 20.98
C SER A 215 10.72 1.04 21.21
N GLY A 216 10.66 2.35 21.00
CA GLY A 216 11.77 3.29 21.25
C GLY A 216 12.81 3.45 20.13
N SER A 217 12.63 2.87 18.95
CA SER A 217 13.42 3.26 17.78
C SER A 217 12.48 3.55 16.63
N LEU A 218 12.17 4.84 16.46
CA LEU A 218 11.80 5.35 15.14
C LEU A 218 12.74 4.67 14.15
N ASN A 219 12.19 3.95 13.17
CA ASN A 219 13.00 3.28 12.16
C ASN A 219 13.71 4.39 11.35
N PHE A 220 14.84 4.92 11.80
CA PHE A 220 15.58 6.02 11.14
C PHE A 220 16.08 5.62 9.73
N ASN A 221 15.79 4.41 9.29
CA ASN A 221 15.82 3.93 7.91
C ASN A 221 14.85 4.69 6.97
N PHE A 222 14.00 5.60 7.47
CA PHE A 222 13.13 6.47 6.66
C PHE A 222 13.79 7.75 6.15
N ILE A 223 15.06 7.98 6.49
CA ILE A 223 15.88 9.04 5.90
C ILE A 223 16.43 8.48 4.58
N ASP A 224 16.18 9.17 3.46
CA ASP A 224 16.72 8.74 2.17
C ASP A 224 18.25 8.66 2.23
N TYR A 225 18.83 7.85 1.34
CA TYR A 225 20.26 7.55 1.38
C TYR A 225 21.13 8.82 1.32
N GLN A 226 20.73 9.83 0.54
CA GLN A 226 21.50 11.07 0.39
C GLN A 226 21.48 11.89 1.68
N SER A 227 20.30 12.08 2.27
CA SER A 227 20.15 12.78 3.55
C SER A 227 20.90 12.07 4.68
N LYS A 228 20.90 10.73 4.69
CA LYS A 228 21.67 9.94 5.66
C LYS A 228 23.18 10.10 5.48
N MET A 229 23.65 10.15 4.23
CA MET A 229 25.07 10.35 3.93
C MET A 229 25.53 11.78 4.27
N ALA A 230 24.72 12.79 4.00
CA ALA A 230 25.01 14.18 4.39
C ALA A 230 25.25 14.30 5.91
N LEU A 231 24.33 13.75 6.72
CA LEU A 231 24.45 13.77 8.18
C LEU A 231 25.62 12.94 8.73
N LYS A 232 26.06 11.90 8.01
CA LYS A 232 27.24 11.11 8.38
C LYS A 232 28.56 11.83 8.07
N ASN A 233 28.56 12.63 6.99
CA ASN A 233 29.72 13.39 6.55
C ASN A 233 29.89 14.68 7.35
N GLU A 234 28.81 15.24 7.89
CA GLU A 234 28.85 16.42 8.74
C GLU A 234 29.40 16.06 10.14
N LYS A 235 30.53 16.68 10.50
CA LYS A 235 31.27 16.42 11.75
C LYS A 235 31.05 17.55 12.74
N VAL A 236 30.73 17.20 13.98
CA VAL A 236 30.48 18.14 15.06
C VAL A 236 31.42 17.83 16.22
N LYS A 237 32.12 18.85 16.72
CA LYS A 237 32.91 18.75 17.95
C LYS A 237 31.99 18.95 19.14
N VAL A 238 31.87 17.92 19.97
CA VAL A 238 30.94 17.95 21.11
C VAL A 238 31.60 18.62 22.31
N THR A 239 30.92 19.59 22.90
CA THR A 239 31.44 20.42 24.00
C THR A 239 30.88 20.05 25.36
N CYS A 240 29.93 19.10 25.43
CA CYS A 240 29.28 18.69 26.67
C CYS A 240 28.92 17.18 26.68
N GLY A 241 28.77 16.63 27.89
CA GLY A 241 28.35 15.24 28.11
C GLY A 241 29.42 14.18 27.82
N LYS A 242 28.99 12.92 27.78
CA LYS A 242 29.72 11.69 27.46
C LYS A 242 30.57 11.73 26.17
N TYR A 243 30.23 12.54 25.17
CA TYR A 243 31.04 12.69 23.95
C TYR A 243 31.93 13.94 23.97
N MET A 244 32.01 14.66 25.09
CA MET A 244 32.79 15.90 25.22
C MET A 244 34.24 15.71 24.78
N GLY A 245 34.70 16.62 23.90
CA GLY A 245 36.05 16.58 23.33
C GLY A 245 36.19 15.69 22.10
N MET A 246 35.18 14.86 21.78
CA MET A 246 35.16 14.03 20.58
C MET A 246 34.57 14.80 19.40
N THR A 247 35.06 14.48 18.20
CA THR A 247 34.45 14.88 16.93
C THR A 247 33.66 13.70 16.39
N VAL A 248 32.33 13.78 16.44
CA VAL A 248 31.41 12.73 15.98
C VAL A 248 30.58 13.23 14.80
N SER A 249 29.98 12.33 14.04
CA SER A 249 29.04 12.76 12.99
C SER A 249 27.74 13.28 13.59
N LEU A 250 27.08 14.21 12.89
CA LEU A 250 25.75 14.70 13.28
C LEU A 250 24.75 13.54 13.34
N TRP A 251 24.91 12.53 12.47
CA TRP A 251 24.15 11.28 12.54
C TRP A 251 24.31 10.53 13.88
N GLU A 252 25.55 10.31 14.32
CA GLU A 252 25.82 9.63 15.59
C GLU A 252 25.28 10.43 16.79
N LEU A 253 25.33 11.77 16.71
CA LEU A 253 24.81 12.66 17.73
C LEU A 253 23.27 12.61 17.80
N LEU A 254 22.56 12.66 16.67
CA LEU A 254 21.09 12.57 16.61
C LEU A 254 20.54 11.22 17.05
N MET A 255 21.36 10.18 16.98
CA MET A 255 21.04 8.79 17.33
C MET A 255 21.49 8.41 18.75
N SER A 256 21.99 9.39 19.50
CA SER A 256 22.45 9.22 20.87
C SER A 256 21.39 9.68 21.87
N GLU A 257 21.66 9.44 23.15
CA GLU A 257 20.78 9.77 24.28
C GLU A 257 20.64 11.29 24.53
N TYR A 258 21.31 12.16 23.77
CA TYR A 258 21.21 13.63 23.91
C TYR A 258 19.93 14.24 23.35
N PHE A 259 19.21 13.51 22.50
CA PHE A 259 18.01 14.01 21.84
C PHE A 259 16.83 13.09 22.10
N ASP A 260 15.76 13.69 22.61
CA ASP A 260 14.47 13.00 22.72
C ASP A 260 13.79 12.88 21.35
N GLU A 261 12.85 11.94 21.23
CA GLU A 261 12.22 11.56 19.96
C GLU A 261 11.63 12.77 19.17
N GLN A 262 11.05 13.76 19.87
CA GLN A 262 10.52 14.98 19.24
C GLN A 262 11.62 15.94 18.76
N GLN A 263 12.75 16.01 19.46
CA GLN A 263 13.87 16.87 19.11
C GLN A 263 14.63 16.32 17.89
N SER A 264 14.88 15.01 17.85
CA SER A 264 15.47 14.35 16.68
C SER A 264 14.60 14.54 15.44
N LEU A 265 13.27 14.37 15.56
CA LEU A 265 12.32 14.61 14.46
C LEU A 265 12.33 16.06 13.97
N THR A 266 12.45 17.04 14.86
CA THR A 266 12.50 18.46 14.51
C THR A 266 13.79 18.78 13.75
N CYS A 267 14.94 18.26 14.20
CA CYS A 267 16.22 18.41 13.50
C CYS A 267 16.16 17.80 12.09
N PHE A 268 15.61 16.59 11.92
CA PHE A 268 15.46 15.98 10.60
C PHE A 268 14.55 16.81 9.67
N HIS A 269 13.53 17.47 10.21
CA HIS A 269 12.63 18.32 9.43
C HIS A 269 13.28 19.62 8.95
N ILE A 270 14.20 20.17 9.74
CA ILE A 270 14.98 21.37 9.40
C ILE A 270 16.01 21.06 8.32
N THR A 271 16.74 19.94 8.44
CA THR A 271 17.72 19.53 7.42
C THR A 271 17.04 19.26 6.07
N TYR A 272 15.88 18.61 6.05
CA TYR A 272 15.15 18.30 4.81
C TYR A 272 14.66 19.55 4.06
N ARG A 273 14.33 20.62 4.78
CA ARG A 273 13.84 21.89 4.20
C ARG A 273 14.96 22.77 3.65
N SER A 274 16.20 22.54 4.09
CA SER A 274 17.38 23.28 3.62
C SER A 274 18.04 22.64 2.41
N SER A 275 17.59 21.45 1.98
CA SER A 275 18.12 20.71 0.82
C SER A 275 17.17 20.67 -0.38
N THR A 276 16.06 21.42 -0.33
CA THR A 276 15.15 21.71 -1.46
C THR A 276 15.18 23.20 -1.76
#